data_AF-X1MSH3-F1
#
_entry.id   AF-X1MSH3-F1
#
_cell.length_a   1.000
_cell.length_b   1.000
_cell.length_c   1.000
_cell.angle_alpha   90.00
_cell.angle_beta   90.00
_cell.angle_gamma   90.00
#
_symmetry.space_group_name_H-M   'P 1'
#
loop_
_entity.id
_entity.type
_entity.pdbx_description
1 polymer ?
#
loop_
_entity_poly.entity_id
_entity_poly.type
_entity_poly.pdbx_seq_one_letter_code
_entity_poly.pdbx_strand_id
1 'polypeptide(L)'
;MIGDGLFLSGPVFTLLKSHSKYAIAVMKDKTRQIYEEVVALSNITEPAIYRQNKTCYRVWEHKISGLWDGYKGEVIAIKSEETTTIRRHSREAGSDLKWEHIKKKAEWMWVTNLPGTGDLKNTVRVCHCRWQIENQCFNETA
;
A
#
# COMPACT_ATOMS: atom_id res chain seq x y z
N MET A 1 12.12 -8.98 3.13
CA MET A 1 11.25 -9.13 4.32
C MET A 1 10.04 -8.23 4.13
N ILE A 2 8.82 -8.67 4.46
CA ILE A 2 7.64 -7.80 4.45
C ILE A 2 7.17 -7.64 5.90
N GLY A 3 7.11 -6.40 6.43
CA GLY A 3 6.94 -6.10 7.86
C GLY A 3 5.98 -4.95 8.14
N ASP A 4 5.34 -4.90 9.32
CA ASP A 4 4.28 -3.90 9.66
C ASP A 4 4.86 -2.48 9.76
N GLY A 5 4.02 -1.47 9.98
CA GLY A 5 4.45 -0.11 10.32
C GLY A 5 5.39 -0.04 11.53
N LEU A 6 5.30 -0.99 12.46
CA LEU A 6 6.27 -1.18 13.55
C LEU A 6 7.71 -1.47 13.05
N PHE A 7 7.85 -2.04 11.85
CA PHE A 7 9.14 -2.32 11.19
C PHE A 7 9.59 -1.21 10.24
N LEU A 8 8.78 -0.18 10.03
CA LEU A 8 9.23 1.05 9.38
C LEU A 8 10.11 1.81 10.36
N SER A 9 11.28 1.28 10.71
CA SER A 9 12.24 1.94 11.59
C SER A 9 13.58 2.01 10.90
N GLY A 10 14.25 3.15 11.02
CA GLY A 10 15.54 3.34 10.40
C GLY A 10 16.61 2.32 10.85
N PRO A 11 16.65 1.89 12.13
CA PRO A 11 17.54 0.81 12.56
C PRO A 11 17.30 -0.53 11.86
N VAL A 12 16.04 -0.94 11.67
CA VAL A 12 15.71 -2.21 10.97
C VAL A 12 16.14 -2.14 9.51
N PHE A 13 15.85 -1.02 8.83
CA PHE A 13 16.29 -0.83 7.44
C PHE A 13 17.81 -0.77 7.30
N THR A 14 18.50 -0.15 8.28
CA THR A 14 19.97 -0.12 8.34
C THR A 14 20.55 -1.53 8.50
N LEU A 15 20.01 -2.33 9.44
CA LEU A 15 20.42 -3.71 9.67
C LEU A 15 20.19 -4.57 8.42
N LEU A 16 19.01 -4.50 7.81
CA LEU A 16 18.74 -5.29 6.60
C LEU A 16 19.69 -4.91 5.46
N LYS A 17 19.94 -3.61 5.28
CA LYS A 17 20.89 -3.12 4.28
C LYS A 17 22.32 -3.60 4.55
N SER A 18 22.78 -3.64 5.80
CA SER A 18 24.12 -4.15 6.15
C SER A 18 24.31 -5.64 5.84
N HIS A 19 23.21 -6.38 5.70
CA HIS A 19 23.20 -7.79 5.29
C HIS A 19 22.74 -8.01 3.85
N SER A 20 22.74 -6.95 3.01
CA SER A 20 22.28 -7.02 1.61
C SER A 20 20.86 -7.56 1.45
N LYS A 21 19.99 -7.28 2.43
CA LYS A 21 18.57 -7.64 2.42
C LYS A 21 17.69 -6.40 2.20
N TYR A 22 16.56 -6.64 1.56
CA TYR A 22 15.57 -5.62 1.27
C TYR A 22 14.28 -5.85 2.07
N ALA A 23 13.61 -4.75 2.40
CA ALA A 23 12.35 -4.72 3.11
C ALA A 23 11.27 -3.97 2.34
N ILE A 24 10.03 -4.41 2.50
CA ILE A 24 8.83 -3.65 2.21
C ILE A 24 8.07 -3.52 3.53
N ALA A 25 7.79 -2.31 3.96
CA ALA A 25 7.05 -2.04 5.18
C ALA A 25 5.75 -1.30 4.85
N VAL A 26 4.66 -1.66 5.52
CA VAL A 26 3.38 -0.92 5.40
C VAL A 26 3.49 0.35 6.24
N MET A 27 3.22 1.51 5.65
CA MET A 27 3.17 2.77 6.37
C MET A 27 1.74 3.02 6.86
N LYS A 28 1.50 2.76 8.14
CA LYS A 28 0.22 3.04 8.81
C LYS A 28 0.27 4.30 9.67
N ASP A 29 1.46 4.67 10.10
CA ASP A 29 1.68 5.81 10.99
C ASP A 29 1.74 7.11 10.19
N LYS A 30 0.70 7.93 10.33
CA LYS A 30 0.50 9.17 9.58
C LYS A 30 1.27 10.35 10.16
N THR A 31 1.84 10.24 11.36
CA THR A 31 2.55 11.35 12.01
C THR A 31 4.01 11.45 11.60
N ARG A 32 4.46 10.59 10.68
CA ARG A 32 5.85 10.55 10.22
C ARG A 32 6.07 11.52 9.08
N GLN A 33 7.22 12.20 9.09
CA GLN A 33 7.61 13.13 8.04
C GLN A 33 7.53 12.51 6.63
N ILE A 34 7.97 11.25 6.48
CA ILE A 34 7.90 10.54 5.20
C ILE A 34 6.46 10.35 4.70
N TYR A 35 5.48 10.22 5.60
CA TYR A 35 4.07 10.13 5.21
C TYR A 35 3.58 11.44 4.59
N GLU A 36 3.87 12.56 5.27
CA GLU A 36 3.47 13.89 4.81
C GLU A 36 4.11 14.24 3.46
N GLU A 37 5.39 13.91 3.30
CA GLU A 37 6.11 14.12 2.04
C GLU A 37 5.49 13.32 0.89
N VAL A 38 5.18 12.04 1.11
CA VAL A 38 4.53 11.18 0.11
C VAL A 38 3.15 11.71 -0.27
N VAL A 39 2.36 12.18 0.70
CA VAL A 39 1.05 12.79 0.43
C VAL A 39 1.21 14.07 -0.38
N ALA A 40 2.12 14.95 0.01
CA ALA A 40 2.36 16.22 -0.68
C ALA A 40 2.79 15.99 -2.14
N LEU A 41 3.74 15.08 -2.37
CA LEU A 41 4.20 14.71 -3.71
C LEU A 41 3.07 14.10 -4.55
N SER A 42 2.24 13.24 -3.95
CA SER A 42 1.11 12.61 -4.65
C SER A 42 0.02 13.61 -5.06
N ASN A 43 -0.08 14.77 -4.39
CA ASN A 43 -1.03 15.81 -4.76
C ASN A 43 -0.60 16.64 -5.99
N ILE A 44 0.69 16.60 -6.34
CA ILE A 44 1.27 17.39 -7.44
C ILE A 44 1.80 16.52 -8.59
N THR A 45 1.63 15.20 -8.49
CA THR A 45 2.09 14.23 -9.50
C THR A 45 0.93 13.35 -9.96
N GLU A 46 0.96 12.96 -11.23
CA GLU A 46 -0.04 12.07 -11.79
C GLU A 46 0.22 10.61 -11.38
N PRO A 47 -0.81 9.85 -10.96
CA PRO A 47 -0.66 8.43 -10.68
C PRO A 47 -0.51 7.61 -11.96
N ALA A 48 0.16 6.47 -11.84
CA ALA A 48 -0.07 5.35 -12.74
C ALA A 48 -1.47 4.79 -12.51
N ILE A 49 -2.28 4.71 -13.57
CA ILE A 49 -3.66 4.21 -13.49
C ILE A 49 -3.76 2.87 -14.19
N TYR A 50 -4.31 1.88 -13.50
CA TYR A 50 -4.64 0.60 -14.10
C TYR A 50 -5.85 -0.04 -13.44
N ARG A 51 -6.40 -1.06 -14.10
CA ARG A 51 -7.52 -1.84 -13.59
C ARG A 51 -7.11 -3.30 -13.42
N GLN A 52 -7.54 -3.89 -12.32
CA GLN A 52 -7.48 -5.33 -12.10
C GLN A 52 -8.84 -5.80 -11.59
N ASN A 53 -9.48 -6.70 -12.34
CA ASN A 53 -10.83 -7.18 -12.05
C ASN A 53 -11.86 -6.04 -11.89
N LYS A 54 -12.44 -5.91 -10.70
CA LYS A 54 -13.45 -4.89 -10.34
C LYS A 54 -12.84 -3.65 -9.67
N THR A 55 -11.51 -3.61 -9.56
CA THR A 55 -10.79 -2.59 -8.81
C THR A 55 -9.96 -1.72 -9.77
N CYS A 56 -10.16 -0.41 -9.67
CA CYS A 56 -9.34 0.60 -10.31
C CYS A 56 -8.29 1.07 -9.31
N TYR A 57 -7.04 1.15 -9.76
CA TYR A 57 -5.88 1.55 -8.98
C TYR A 57 -5.35 2.87 -9.52
N ARG A 58 -5.05 3.79 -8.61
CA ARG A 58 -4.22 4.97 -8.84
C ARG A 58 -3.00 4.82 -7.94
N VAL A 59 -1.82 4.70 -8.54
CA VAL A 59 -0.60 4.38 -7.80
C VAL A 59 0.46 5.42 -8.07
N TRP A 60 1.07 5.92 -7.00
CA TRP A 60 2.22 6.80 -7.05
C TRP A 60 3.44 6.08 -6.52
N GLU A 61 4.58 6.41 -7.11
CA GLU A 61 5.89 5.99 -6.67
C GLU A 61 6.77 7.22 -6.48
N HIS A 62 7.33 7.36 -5.29
CA HIS A 62 8.21 8.47 -4.94
C HIS A 62 9.53 7.94 -4.39
N LYS A 63 10.64 8.43 -4.95
CA LYS A 63 11.95 8.24 -4.34
C LYS A 63 12.14 9.31 -3.27
N ILE A 64 12.26 8.86 -2.02
CA ILE A 64 12.46 9.73 -0.87
C ILE A 64 13.88 9.54 -0.36
N SER A 65 14.66 10.61 -0.44
CA SER A 65 16.01 10.69 0.11
C SER A 65 16.01 11.55 1.35
N GLY A 66 16.67 11.12 2.42
CA GLY A 66 16.78 11.91 3.63
C GLY A 66 17.08 11.07 4.85
N LEU A 67 17.19 11.74 6.01
CA LEU A 67 17.31 11.08 7.30
C LEU A 67 15.89 10.89 7.88
N TRP A 68 15.23 9.80 7.51
CA TRP A 68 13.95 9.44 8.13
C TRP A 68 14.20 8.35 9.18
N ASP A 69 13.74 8.60 10.41
CA ASP A 69 13.93 7.71 11.57
C ASP A 69 15.37 7.18 11.76
N GLY A 70 16.37 7.98 11.39
CA GLY A 70 17.80 7.65 11.50
C GLY A 70 18.37 6.81 10.34
N TYR A 71 17.58 6.42 9.34
CA TYR A 71 18.10 5.77 8.13
C TYR A 71 18.60 6.80 7.13
N LYS A 72 19.83 6.60 6.62
CA LYS A 72 20.52 7.54 5.71
C LYS A 72 20.43 7.16 4.22
N GLY A 73 19.63 6.15 3.88
CA GLY A 73 19.49 5.71 2.50
C GLY A 73 18.24 6.27 1.82
N GLU A 74 18.25 6.24 0.49
CA GLU A 74 17.04 6.41 -0.31
C GLU A 74 16.08 5.23 -0.05
N VAL A 75 14.79 5.55 -0.05
CA VAL A 75 13.70 4.59 -0.11
C VAL A 75 12.71 4.96 -1.18
N ILE A 76 11.98 3.97 -1.65
CA ILE A 76 10.86 4.14 -2.54
C ILE A 76 9.59 4.03 -1.70
N ALA A 77 8.78 5.08 -1.72
CA ALA A 77 7.45 5.09 -1.13
C ALA A 77 6.40 4.90 -2.22
N ILE A 78 5.45 4.00 -1.98
CA ILE A 78 4.38 3.65 -2.91
C ILE A 78 3.06 3.98 -2.24
N LYS A 79 2.27 4.87 -2.86
CA LYS A 79 0.88 5.15 -2.45
C LYS A 79 -0.07 4.48 -3.43
N SER A 80 -1.06 3.74 -2.95
CA SER A 80 -2.14 3.14 -3.76
C SER A 80 -3.49 3.64 -3.28
N GLU A 81 -4.28 4.19 -4.19
CA GLU A 81 -5.70 4.48 -4.01
C GLU A 81 -6.53 3.54 -4.86
N GLU A 82 -7.43 2.80 -4.20
CA GLU A 82 -8.14 1.68 -4.80
C GLU A 82 -9.63 1.90 -4.74
N THR A 83 -10.31 1.75 -5.87
CA THR A 83 -11.77 1.81 -5.94
C THR A 83 -12.32 0.52 -6.50
N THR A 84 -12.97 -0.27 -5.65
CA THR A 84 -13.63 -1.53 -6.02
C THR A 84 -15.13 -1.32 -6.19
N THR A 85 -15.67 -1.70 -7.35
CA THR A 85 -17.12 -1.66 -7.59
C THR A 85 -17.73 -3.02 -7.28
N ILE A 86 -18.66 -3.06 -6.32
CA ILE A 86 -19.33 -4.28 -5.86
C ILE A 86 -20.82 -4.16 -6.16
N ARG A 87 -21.42 -5.25 -6.64
CA ARG A 87 -22.88 -5.36 -6.79
C ARG A 87 -23.45 -6.01 -5.53
N ARG A 88 -24.44 -5.38 -4.92
CA ARG A 88 -25.19 -5.92 -3.76
C ARG A 88 -26.68 -5.91 -4.07
N HIS A 89 -27.40 -6.91 -3.61
CA HIS A 89 -28.87 -6.87 -3.58
C HIS A 89 -29.34 -5.95 -2.46
N SER A 90 -30.21 -5.00 -2.78
CA SER A 90 -31.00 -4.33 -1.74
C SER A 90 -32.00 -5.35 -1.18
N ARG A 91 -31.96 -5.61 0.13
CA ARG A 91 -33.03 -6.33 0.83
C ARG A 91 -34.05 -5.28 1.27
N GLU A 92 -34.84 -4.77 0.33
CA GLU A 92 -36.14 -4.22 0.73
C GLU A 92 -37.09 -5.41 0.86
N ALA A 93 -37.65 -5.60 2.06
CA ALA A 93 -38.62 -6.64 2.31
C ALA A 93 -39.88 -6.34 1.48
N GLY A 94 -40.03 -7.04 0.35
CA GLY A 94 -41.28 -7.06 -0.43
C GLY A 94 -41.29 -6.29 -1.75
N SER A 95 -40.16 -5.71 -2.21
CA SER A 95 -40.08 -5.05 -3.52
C SER A 95 -39.01 -5.70 -4.41
N ASP A 96 -39.21 -5.62 -5.73
CA ASP A 96 -38.36 -6.24 -6.76
C ASP A 96 -36.86 -6.10 -6.47
N LEU A 97 -36.12 -7.21 -6.62
CA LEU A 97 -34.66 -7.28 -6.39
C LEU A 97 -33.93 -6.24 -7.26
N LYS A 98 -33.62 -5.07 -6.69
CA LYS A 98 -32.79 -4.06 -7.33
C LYS A 98 -31.32 -4.35 -7.05
N TRP A 99 -30.52 -4.30 -8.11
CA TRP A 99 -29.07 -4.38 -8.01
C TRP A 99 -28.50 -3.00 -7.75
N GLU A 100 -27.75 -2.84 -6.66
CA GLU A 100 -27.04 -1.61 -6.34
C GLU A 100 -25.53 -1.78 -6.58
N HIS A 101 -24.91 -0.78 -7.20
CA HIS A 101 -23.46 -0.71 -7.37
C HIS A 101 -22.84 0.16 -6.28
N ILE A 102 -22.13 -0.46 -5.35
CA ILE A 102 -21.44 0.18 -4.24
C ILE A 102 -19.97 0.36 -4.63
N LYS A 103 -19.42 1.56 -4.44
CA LYS A 103 -17.99 1.84 -4.58
C LYS A 103 -17.32 1.76 -3.22
N LYS A 104 -16.42 0.79 -3.02
CA LYS A 104 -15.53 0.74 -1.85
C LYS A 104 -14.20 1.39 -2.20
N LYS A 105 -13.72 2.29 -1.35
CA LYS A 105 -12.41 2.92 -1.47
C LYS A 105 -11.45 2.37 -0.41
N ALA A 106 -10.20 2.17 -0.78
CA ALA A 106 -9.10 1.85 0.14
C ALA A 106 -7.87 2.69 -0.23
N GLU A 107 -7.06 3.03 0.77
CA GLU A 107 -5.79 3.72 0.58
C GLU A 107 -4.70 2.94 1.31
N TRP A 108 -3.56 2.78 0.65
CA TRP A 108 -2.39 2.09 1.18
C TRP A 108 -1.13 2.88 0.91
N MET A 109 -0.17 2.77 1.83
CA MET A 109 1.17 3.27 1.62
C MET A 109 2.18 2.22 2.07
N TRP A 110 3.26 2.09 1.29
CA TRP A 110 4.38 1.21 1.60
C TRP A 110 5.69 1.94 1.39
N VAL A 111 6.74 1.48 2.08
CA VAL A 111 8.12 1.95 1.90
C VAL A 111 9.02 0.77 1.67
N THR A 112 9.96 0.91 0.75
CA THR A 112 10.96 -0.12 0.47
C THR A 112 12.34 0.47 0.22
N ASN A 113 13.39 -0.26 0.60
CA ASN A 113 14.77 0.04 0.23
C ASN A 113 15.24 -0.76 -1.01
N LEU A 114 14.32 -1.34 -1.77
CA LEU A 114 14.63 -1.93 -3.07
C LEU A 114 15.27 -0.87 -3.99
N PRO A 115 16.25 -1.24 -4.83
CA PRO A 115 16.89 -0.31 -5.76
C PRO A 115 15.94 0.17 -6.88
N GLY A 116 14.83 -0.53 -7.08
CA GLY A 116 13.77 -0.21 -8.01
C GLY A 116 12.60 -1.19 -7.85
N THR A 117 11.41 -0.76 -8.26
CA THR A 117 10.16 -1.56 -8.20
C THR A 117 9.82 -2.25 -9.52
N GLY A 118 10.50 -1.89 -10.61
CA GLY A 118 10.26 -2.46 -11.94
C GLY A 118 8.80 -2.22 -12.38
N ASP A 119 8.03 -3.29 -12.52
CA ASP A 119 6.60 -3.18 -12.78
C ASP A 119 5.83 -2.82 -11.50
N LEU A 120 5.38 -1.57 -11.42
CA LEU A 120 4.64 -1.02 -10.30
C LEU A 120 3.36 -1.81 -9.97
N LYS A 121 2.69 -2.39 -10.97
CA LYS A 121 1.52 -3.24 -10.76
C LYS A 121 1.89 -4.52 -10.01
N ASN A 122 2.95 -5.19 -10.42
CA ASN A 122 3.45 -6.38 -9.74
C ASN A 122 3.97 -6.05 -8.33
N THR A 123 4.63 -4.90 -8.16
CA THR A 123 5.08 -4.46 -6.83
C THR A 123 3.91 -4.23 -5.88
N VAL A 124 2.86 -3.51 -6.32
CA VAL A 124 1.64 -3.32 -5.51
C VAL A 124 1.00 -4.66 -5.15
N ARG A 125 0.94 -5.62 -6.10
CA ARG A 125 0.47 -6.98 -5.82
C ARG A 125 1.29 -7.65 -4.70
N VAL A 126 2.62 -7.57 -4.75
CA VAL A 126 3.50 -8.12 -3.70
C VAL A 126 3.26 -7.43 -2.36
N CYS A 127 3.09 -6.10 -2.35
CA CYS A 127 2.78 -5.34 -1.15
C CYS A 127 1.46 -5.78 -0.50
N HIS A 128 0.44 -6.12 -1.30
CA HIS A 128 -0.82 -6.68 -0.80
C HIS A 128 -0.71 -8.12 -0.30
N CYS A 129 0.21 -8.94 -0.83
CA CYS A 129 0.32 -10.35 -0.42
C CYS A 129 0.47 -10.51 1.09
N ARG A 130 1.05 -9.53 1.79
CA ARG A 130 1.13 -9.58 3.26
C ARG A 130 -0.20 -9.30 3.95
N TRP A 131 -1.03 -8.39 3.43
CA TRP A 131 -2.41 -8.26 3.90
C TRP A 131 -3.19 -9.55 3.66
N GLN A 132 -2.97 -10.21 2.52
CA GLN A 132 -3.58 -11.51 2.24
C GLN A 132 -3.10 -12.57 3.24
N ILE A 133 -1.80 -12.65 3.55
CA ILE A 133 -1.28 -13.57 4.56
C ILE A 133 -1.87 -13.27 5.95
N GLU A 134 -1.93 -12.01 6.39
CA GLU A 134 -2.52 -11.66 7.69
C GLU A 134 -4.03 -11.99 7.76
N ASN A 135 -4.79 -11.75 6.69
CA ASN A 135 -6.24 -11.94 6.71
C ASN A 135 -6.71 -13.34 6.30
N GLN A 136 -5.92 -14.09 5.53
CA GLN A 136 -6.26 -15.43 5.02
C GLN A 136 -5.45 -16.55 5.69
N CYS A 137 -4.30 -16.28 6.32
CA CYS A 137 -3.54 -17.32 7.04
C CYS A 137 -3.66 -17.24 8.56
N PHE A 138 -3.81 -16.04 9.13
CA PHE A 138 -3.86 -15.86 10.60
C PHE A 138 -5.26 -15.55 11.16
N ASN A 139 -6.17 -14.98 10.35
CA ASN A 139 -7.54 -14.64 10.77
C ASN A 139 -8.61 -15.64 10.31
N GLU A 140 -8.24 -16.79 9.72
CA GLU A 140 -9.19 -17.88 9.40
C GLU A 140 -9.46 -18.79 10.62
N THR A 141 -9.73 -18.20 11.78
CA THR A 141 -10.35 -18.90 12.91
C THR A 141 -11.60 -18.16 13.37
N ALA A 142 -12.72 -18.49 12.74
CA ALA A 142 -14.06 -18.46 13.32
C ALA A 142 -14.95 -19.45 12.56
#